data_AF-A0AAD9M7T7-F1
#
_entry.id   AF-A0AAD9M7T7-F1
#
_cell.length_a   1.000
_cell.length_b   1.000
_cell.length_c   1.000
_cell.angle_alpha   90.00
_cell.angle_beta   90.00
_cell.angle_gamma   90.00
#
_symmetry.space_group_name_H-M   'P 1'
#
loop_
_entity.id
_entity.type
_entity.pdbx_description
1 polymer ?
#
loop_
_entity_poly.entity_id
_entity_poly.type
_entity_poly.pdbx_seq_one_letter_code
_entity_poly.pdbx_strand_id
1 'polypeptide(L)'
;MSWTKKIIDFAVVRADADDKKTTSNAPYSYGRWLHLILDSRNLSPDLLQKITLTYSQARLLYNACNASIQINRANLAMAEDLDEELAPAFSALHFPTEGLFVRLDACSPKDGAQKVPGKASLHSAAEIILRLVTSGRCRTALEDCLNASIPVELFFLPFDKRMASESEFRVFCRPEDCRITGISQYCWHKRWRHACFSGDEQDRIIEQVVLEAQKLRAQILADVKGKDKTDKLIMEQGMSFDILYDEQAHGVELVELNPFGIRSPCGSCLFQWIRDREVLYDERDKRTIEYRVSW
;
A
#
# COMPACT_ATOMS: atom_id res chain seq x y z
N MET A 1 -24.55 -13.41 -2.01
CA MET A 1 -24.20 -12.02 -2.40
C MET A 1 -23.78 -12.04 -3.86
N SER A 2 -24.04 -10.98 -4.63
CA SER A 2 -23.81 -10.99 -6.09
C SER A 2 -22.55 -10.18 -6.46
N TRP A 3 -21.73 -10.72 -7.35
CA TRP A 3 -20.59 -10.05 -7.96
C TRP A 3 -20.66 -10.18 -9.49
N THR A 4 -20.01 -9.27 -10.19
CA THR A 4 -19.86 -9.32 -11.65
C THR A 4 -18.38 -9.22 -12.01
N LYS A 5 -17.91 -10.09 -12.90
CA LYS A 5 -16.53 -10.08 -13.40
C LYS A 5 -16.47 -9.31 -14.72
N LYS A 6 -15.51 -8.41 -14.83
CA LYS A 6 -15.18 -7.71 -16.07
C LYS A 6 -13.72 -7.88 -16.44
N ILE A 7 -13.51 -8.15 -17.71
CA ILE A 7 -12.19 -8.18 -18.35
C ILE A 7 -11.98 -6.83 -19.02
N ILE A 8 -10.89 -6.15 -18.70
CA ILE A 8 -10.60 -4.81 -19.20
C ILE A 8 -9.50 -4.85 -20.26
N ASP A 9 -9.75 -4.19 -21.38
CA ASP A 9 -8.77 -3.88 -22.43
C ASP A 9 -8.59 -2.35 -22.49
N PHE A 10 -7.36 -1.86 -22.65
CA PHE A 10 -7.03 -0.45 -22.35
C PHE A 10 -7.33 0.47 -23.55
N ALA A 11 -8.20 1.46 -23.33
CA ALA A 11 -8.37 2.62 -24.21
C ALA A 11 -8.14 3.93 -23.43
N VAL A 12 -7.24 4.79 -23.93
CA VAL A 12 -6.88 6.08 -23.31
C VAL A 12 -7.88 7.16 -23.69
N VAL A 13 -8.53 7.79 -22.72
CA VAL A 13 -9.37 8.98 -22.96
C VAL A 13 -9.41 9.85 -21.69
N ARG A 14 -9.40 11.18 -21.88
CA ARG A 14 -9.44 12.21 -20.83
C ARG A 14 -10.86 12.46 -20.32
N ALA A 15 -11.01 12.67 -19.02
CA ALA A 15 -12.23 13.16 -18.38
C ALA A 15 -11.82 14.05 -17.20
N ASP A 16 -12.62 15.08 -16.91
CA ASP A 16 -12.36 16.06 -15.86
C ASP A 16 -13.09 15.72 -14.55
N ALA A 17 -12.50 16.14 -13.42
CA ALA A 17 -12.93 15.86 -12.06
C ALA A 17 -13.74 17.02 -11.47
N ASP A 18 -14.87 16.73 -10.80
CA ASP A 18 -15.60 17.72 -10.00
C ASP A 18 -14.82 18.15 -8.74
N ASP A 19 -15.06 19.39 -8.32
CA ASP A 19 -14.37 20.12 -7.24
C ASP A 19 -14.79 19.65 -5.83
N LYS A 20 -14.40 18.41 -5.45
CA LYS A 20 -14.61 17.87 -4.09
C LYS A 20 -13.50 18.28 -3.13
N LYS A 21 -13.73 18.24 -1.81
CA LYS A 21 -12.69 18.46 -0.78
C LYS A 21 -11.54 17.45 -0.90
N THR A 22 -10.32 17.87 -0.56
CA THR A 22 -9.12 17.02 -0.53
C THR A 22 -9.28 15.91 0.52
N THR A 23 -8.94 14.67 0.15
CA THR A 23 -8.95 13.51 1.07
C THR A 23 -7.78 13.57 2.04
N SER A 24 -8.04 13.41 3.34
CA SER A 24 -6.99 13.30 4.37
C SER A 24 -6.38 11.90 4.39
N ASN A 25 -5.05 11.80 4.45
CA ASN A 25 -4.33 10.52 4.56
C ASN A 25 -4.24 9.98 5.99
N ALA A 26 -4.41 10.85 7.01
CA ALA A 26 -4.26 10.49 8.42
C ALA A 26 -5.03 9.23 8.87
N PRO A 27 -6.29 8.97 8.46
CA PRO A 27 -6.99 7.75 8.88
C PRO A 27 -6.43 6.45 8.29
N TYR A 28 -5.60 6.52 7.25
CA TYR A 28 -5.07 5.35 6.53
C TYR A 28 -3.61 5.06 6.88
N SER A 29 -3.07 5.70 7.92
CA SER A 29 -1.69 5.52 8.35
C SER A 29 -1.37 4.05 8.61
N TYR A 30 -0.22 3.59 8.11
CA TYR A 30 0.16 2.18 8.24
C TYR A 30 0.26 1.75 9.70
N GLY A 31 0.86 2.60 10.55
CA GLY A 31 1.04 2.33 11.96
C GLY A 31 -0.28 2.08 12.71
N ARG A 32 -1.37 2.73 12.28
CA ARG A 32 -2.72 2.54 12.86
C ARG A 32 -3.28 1.15 12.57
N TRP A 33 -3.03 0.62 11.38
CA TRP A 33 -3.60 -0.65 10.91
C TRP A 33 -2.66 -1.83 11.06
N LEU A 34 -1.48 -1.59 11.64
CA LEU A 34 -0.41 -2.56 11.72
C LEU A 34 -0.80 -3.82 12.47
N HIS A 35 -1.61 -3.72 13.52
CA HIS A 35 -2.09 -4.90 14.25
C HIS A 35 -2.96 -5.79 13.37
N LEU A 36 -3.93 -5.24 12.63
CA LEU A 36 -4.75 -6.03 11.68
C LEU A 36 -3.90 -6.62 10.55
N ILE A 37 -2.90 -5.88 10.06
CA ILE A 37 -1.97 -6.38 9.04
C ILE A 37 -1.20 -7.59 9.57
N LEU A 38 -0.64 -7.50 10.78
CA LEU A 38 0.09 -8.61 11.40
C LEU A 38 -0.83 -9.81 11.67
N ASP A 39 -2.02 -9.56 12.23
CA ASP A 39 -3.00 -10.60 12.55
C ASP A 39 -3.47 -11.35 11.29
N SER A 40 -3.78 -10.62 10.21
CA SER A 40 -4.20 -11.22 8.94
C SER A 40 -3.13 -12.09 8.29
N ARG A 41 -1.86 -11.85 8.65
CA ARG A 41 -0.68 -12.58 8.16
C ARG A 41 -0.18 -13.63 9.14
N ASN A 42 -0.86 -13.79 10.28
CA ASN A 42 -0.44 -14.66 11.38
C ASN A 42 1.01 -14.39 11.82
N LEU A 43 1.41 -13.11 11.85
CA LEU A 43 2.74 -12.67 12.26
C LEU A 43 2.72 -12.24 13.73
N SER A 44 3.69 -12.72 14.52
CA SER A 44 3.88 -12.21 15.88
C SER A 44 4.27 -10.73 15.84
N PRO A 45 3.69 -9.87 16.70
CA PRO A 45 4.13 -8.50 16.87
C PRO A 45 5.62 -8.36 17.20
N ASP A 46 6.25 -9.38 17.79
CA ASP A 46 7.68 -9.37 18.12
C ASP A 46 8.60 -9.38 16.88
N LEU A 47 8.06 -9.74 15.71
CA LEU A 47 8.80 -9.69 14.44
C LEU A 47 8.93 -8.26 13.89
N LEU A 48 8.09 -7.34 14.37
CA LEU A 48 8.11 -5.96 13.95
C LEU A 48 9.26 -5.21 14.62
N GLN A 49 10.13 -4.62 13.80
CA GLN A 49 11.16 -3.70 14.28
C GLN A 49 10.78 -2.28 13.83
N LYS A 50 10.91 -1.30 14.72
CA LYS A 50 10.59 0.10 14.45
C LYS A 50 11.80 0.98 14.70
N ILE A 51 12.00 1.95 13.82
CA ILE A 51 12.98 3.02 14.00
C ILE A 51 12.27 4.35 13.80
N THR A 52 12.43 5.25 14.78
CA THR A 52 11.97 6.63 14.67
C THR A 52 13.18 7.51 14.39
N LEU A 53 13.21 8.14 13.22
CA LEU A 53 14.28 9.06 12.88
C LEU A 53 14.11 10.38 13.63
N THR A 54 15.23 10.95 14.06
CA THR A 54 15.23 12.34 14.54
C THR A 54 14.92 13.30 13.40
N TYR A 55 14.56 14.54 13.73
CA TYR A 55 14.33 15.56 12.71
C TYR A 55 15.57 15.82 11.84
N SER A 56 16.78 15.80 12.42
CA SER A 56 18.03 15.97 11.66
C SER A 56 18.28 14.79 10.71
N GLN A 57 18.08 13.56 11.18
CA GLN A 57 18.19 12.36 10.33
C GLN A 57 17.17 12.36 9.20
N ALA A 58 15.91 12.70 9.48
CA ALA A 58 14.86 12.82 8.46
C ALA A 58 15.20 13.90 7.42
N ARG A 59 15.73 15.04 7.86
CA ARG A 59 16.15 16.13 6.97
C ARG A 59 17.36 15.74 6.11
N LEU A 60 18.36 15.07 6.69
CA LEU A 60 19.51 14.53 5.95
C LEU A 60 19.03 13.54 4.89
N LEU A 61 18.16 12.60 5.25
CA LEU A 61 17.61 11.62 4.33
C LEU A 61 16.83 12.28 3.19
N TYR A 62 16.01 13.30 3.49
CA TYR A 62 15.30 14.08 2.48
C TYR A 62 16.24 14.78 1.49
N ASN A 63 17.30 15.42 1.99
CA ASN A 63 18.31 16.05 1.15
C ASN A 63 19.03 15.02 0.28
N ALA A 64 19.36 13.86 0.83
CA ALA A 64 19.97 12.76 0.11
C ALA A 64 19.06 12.20 -0.99
N CYS A 65 17.75 12.15 -0.76
CA CYS A 65 16.78 11.81 -1.80
C CYS A 65 16.88 12.75 -3.01
N ASN A 66 16.88 14.07 -2.77
CA ASN A 66 16.97 15.08 -3.83
C ASN A 66 18.26 14.94 -4.66
N ALA A 67 19.35 14.48 -4.05
CA ALA A 67 20.65 14.31 -4.70
C ALA A 67 20.86 12.94 -5.37
N SER A 68 20.06 11.91 -5.02
CA SER A 68 20.34 10.51 -5.36
C SER A 68 19.31 9.87 -6.31
N ILE A 69 18.06 10.34 -6.35
CA ILE A 69 16.98 9.76 -7.17
C ILE A 69 17.35 9.72 -8.66
N GLN A 70 17.85 10.83 -9.21
CA GLN A 70 18.15 10.91 -10.65
C GLN A 70 19.32 10.04 -11.09
N ILE A 71 20.21 9.68 -10.16
CA ILE A 71 21.42 8.91 -10.43
C ILE A 71 21.30 7.43 -10.00
N ASN A 72 20.18 7.04 -9.36
CA ASN A 72 19.91 5.69 -8.88
C ASN A 72 21.03 5.07 -8.02
N ARG A 73 21.75 5.91 -7.27
CA ARG A 73 22.77 5.52 -6.30
C ARG A 73 22.85 6.56 -5.20
N ALA A 74 23.34 6.18 -4.02
CA ALA A 74 23.65 7.15 -2.98
C ALA A 74 24.67 8.17 -3.52
N ASN A 75 24.36 9.46 -3.33
CA ASN A 75 25.25 10.53 -3.77
C ASN A 75 26.54 10.53 -2.93
N LEU A 76 27.69 10.45 -3.59
CA LEU A 76 29.00 10.35 -2.93
C LEU A 76 29.30 11.54 -2.02
N ALA A 77 28.82 12.73 -2.37
CA ALA A 77 29.03 13.93 -1.55
C ALA A 77 28.30 13.88 -0.20
N MET A 78 27.36 12.95 -0.03
CA MET A 78 26.59 12.76 1.20
C MET A 78 26.90 11.43 1.89
N ALA A 79 27.87 10.66 1.38
CA ALA A 79 28.12 9.30 1.87
C ALA A 79 28.60 9.30 3.32
N GLU A 80 29.54 10.18 3.66
CA GLU A 80 30.07 10.34 5.03
C GLU A 80 28.96 10.72 6.01
N ASP A 81 28.18 11.77 5.72
CA ASP A 81 27.05 12.18 6.56
C ASP A 81 26.02 11.04 6.75
N LEU A 82 25.69 10.30 5.68
CA LEU A 82 24.75 9.18 5.76
C LEU A 82 25.29 8.03 6.62
N ASP A 83 26.57 7.73 6.51
CA ASP A 83 27.22 6.67 7.27
C ASP A 83 27.41 7.05 8.75
N GLU A 84 27.67 8.32 9.06
CA GLU A 84 27.86 8.79 10.44
C GLU A 84 26.54 9.05 11.18
N GLU A 85 25.54 9.64 10.53
CA GLU A 85 24.31 10.08 11.20
C GLU A 85 23.14 9.09 11.06
N LEU A 86 23.05 8.40 9.91
CA LEU A 86 21.90 7.56 9.58
C LEU A 86 22.17 6.07 9.78
N ALA A 87 23.33 5.56 9.38
CA ALA A 87 23.65 4.14 9.55
C ALA A 87 23.57 3.65 11.01
N PRO A 88 23.99 4.42 12.04
CA PRO A 88 23.86 4.00 13.44
C PRO A 88 22.41 3.79 13.88
N ALA A 89 21.44 4.51 13.29
CA ALA A 89 20.02 4.31 13.58
C ALA A 89 19.55 2.88 13.22
N PHE A 90 20.20 2.26 12.24
CA PHE A 90 19.90 0.90 11.77
C PHE A 90 20.72 -0.20 12.47
N SER A 91 21.64 0.16 13.37
CA SER A 91 22.58 -0.80 13.98
C SER A 91 21.91 -1.85 14.87
N ALA A 92 20.76 -1.50 15.47
CA ALA A 92 19.99 -2.40 16.32
C ALA A 92 19.06 -3.35 15.53
N LEU A 93 19.00 -3.23 14.20
CA LEU A 93 18.15 -4.10 13.39
C LEU A 93 18.69 -5.53 13.38
N HIS A 94 17.80 -6.48 13.63
CA HIS A 94 18.01 -7.89 13.41
C HIS A 94 17.62 -8.25 11.97
N PHE A 95 18.60 -8.71 11.19
CA PHE A 95 18.39 -9.17 9.81
C PHE A 95 18.21 -10.70 9.79
N PRO A 96 17.00 -11.21 9.51
CA PRO A 96 16.78 -12.64 9.33
C PRO A 96 17.36 -13.11 7.98
N THR A 97 17.39 -14.42 7.74
CA THR A 97 18.03 -15.00 6.54
C THR A 97 17.33 -14.58 5.25
N GLU A 98 16.02 -14.42 5.29
CA GLU A 98 15.18 -13.91 4.21
C GLU A 98 15.36 -12.40 3.95
N GLY A 99 15.97 -11.68 4.90
CA GLY A 99 16.12 -10.23 4.90
C GLY A 99 14.88 -9.50 5.39
N LEU A 100 14.91 -8.17 5.32
CA LEU A 100 13.85 -7.28 5.76
C LEU A 100 13.12 -6.63 4.59
N PHE A 101 11.83 -6.38 4.79
CA PHE A 101 11.05 -5.38 4.09
C PHE A 101 10.99 -4.11 4.94
N VAL A 102 11.11 -2.94 4.30
CA VAL A 102 10.97 -1.64 4.97
C VAL A 102 9.83 -0.84 4.36
N ARG A 103 9.14 -0.06 5.20
CA ARG A 103 8.25 1.01 4.74
C ARG A 103 8.20 2.16 5.74
N LEU A 104 7.81 3.32 5.23
CA LEU A 104 7.31 4.42 6.03
C LEU A 104 5.82 4.22 6.26
N ASP A 105 5.24 5.09 7.09
CA ASP A 105 3.81 5.11 7.30
C ASP A 105 3.02 5.31 5.98
N ALA A 106 3.39 6.35 5.22
CA ALA A 106 2.69 6.72 3.98
C ALA A 106 3.08 5.89 2.74
N CYS A 107 4.21 5.18 2.75
CA CYS A 107 4.64 4.43 1.56
C CYS A 107 5.71 3.36 1.83
N SER A 108 5.76 2.36 0.95
CA SER A 108 6.94 1.52 0.77
C SER A 108 7.86 2.08 -0.34
N PRO A 109 9.18 2.14 -0.12
CA PRO A 109 10.15 2.69 -1.08
C PRO A 109 10.48 1.70 -2.21
N LYS A 110 9.50 0.95 -2.72
CA LYS A 110 9.70 -0.12 -3.73
C LYS A 110 10.19 0.38 -5.09
N ASP A 111 10.08 1.68 -5.35
CA ASP A 111 10.62 2.39 -6.52
C ASP A 111 12.11 2.74 -6.37
N GLY A 112 12.69 2.61 -5.17
CA GLY A 112 14.11 2.83 -4.95
C GLY A 112 14.99 1.75 -5.56
N ALA A 113 16.23 2.11 -5.83
CA ALA A 113 17.26 1.25 -6.39
C ALA A 113 17.55 0.02 -5.51
N GLN A 114 18.02 -1.03 -6.18
CA GLN A 114 18.41 -2.29 -5.57
C GLN A 114 19.87 -2.53 -5.87
N LYS A 115 20.66 -2.91 -4.86
CA LYS A 115 22.08 -3.23 -5.05
C LYS A 115 22.27 -4.37 -6.06
N VAL A 116 21.37 -5.35 -6.02
CA VAL A 116 21.26 -6.43 -7.00
C VAL A 116 19.87 -6.31 -7.64
N PRO A 117 19.76 -6.09 -8.96
CA PRO A 117 18.47 -6.03 -9.64
C PRO A 117 17.61 -7.26 -9.37
N GLY A 118 16.35 -7.05 -8.98
CA GLY A 118 15.40 -8.11 -8.62
C GLY A 118 15.48 -8.56 -7.15
N LYS A 119 16.51 -8.18 -6.39
CA LYS A 119 16.62 -8.48 -4.96
C LYS A 119 15.92 -7.40 -4.13
N ALA A 120 14.64 -7.61 -3.85
CA ALA A 120 13.83 -6.66 -3.08
C ALA A 120 14.14 -6.67 -1.57
N SER A 121 14.53 -7.81 -0.99
CA SER A 121 14.88 -8.00 0.42
C SER A 121 16.13 -7.22 0.84
N LEU A 122 16.13 -6.67 2.06
CA LEU A 122 17.22 -5.85 2.61
C LEU A 122 18.01 -6.63 3.67
N HIS A 123 19.34 -6.64 3.55
CA HIS A 123 20.26 -7.43 4.39
C HIS A 123 21.31 -6.59 5.10
N SER A 124 21.26 -5.25 4.96
CA SER A 124 22.20 -4.35 5.63
C SER A 124 21.65 -2.92 5.71
N ALA A 125 22.22 -2.12 6.62
CA ALA A 125 21.97 -0.68 6.70
C ALA A 125 22.24 0.03 5.37
N ALA A 126 23.33 -0.31 4.67
CA ALA A 126 23.66 0.27 3.37
C ALA A 126 22.58 0.00 2.31
N GLU A 127 21.98 -1.20 2.30
CA GLU A 127 20.87 -1.52 1.40
C GLU A 127 19.60 -0.74 1.75
N ILE A 128 19.32 -0.54 3.06
CA ILE A 128 18.20 0.29 3.54
C ILE A 128 18.40 1.75 3.08
N ILE A 129 19.57 2.33 3.35
CA ILE A 129 19.91 3.70 2.97
C ILE A 129 19.77 3.88 1.47
N LEU A 130 20.40 3.00 0.67
CA LEU A 130 20.29 3.04 -0.79
C LEU A 130 18.83 3.05 -1.23
N ARG A 131 18.00 2.15 -0.67
CA ARG A 131 16.59 2.04 -1.05
C ARG A 131 15.80 3.31 -0.72
N LEU A 132 16.04 3.90 0.44
CA LEU A 132 15.35 5.11 0.88
C LEU A 132 15.77 6.33 0.05
N VAL A 133 17.08 6.57 -0.10
CA VAL A 133 17.61 7.78 -0.81
C VAL A 133 17.32 7.77 -2.31
N THR A 134 16.99 6.63 -2.89
CA THR A 134 16.67 6.54 -4.33
C THR A 134 15.17 6.41 -4.60
N SER A 135 14.31 6.49 -3.57
CA SER A 135 12.87 6.40 -3.71
C SER A 135 12.23 7.80 -3.78
N GLY A 136 11.53 8.06 -4.89
CA GLY A 136 10.72 9.28 -5.05
C GLY A 136 9.52 9.29 -4.11
N ARG A 137 8.95 8.11 -3.82
CA ARG A 137 7.88 7.98 -2.82
C ARG A 137 8.36 8.35 -1.42
N CYS A 138 9.55 7.89 -1.05
CA CYS A 138 10.16 8.23 0.24
C CYS A 138 10.43 9.73 0.35
N ARG A 139 10.99 10.35 -0.70
CA ARG A 139 11.21 11.81 -0.75
C ARG A 139 9.94 12.60 -0.42
N THR A 140 8.82 12.27 -1.08
CA THR A 140 7.53 12.96 -0.85
C THR A 140 7.01 12.71 0.56
N ALA A 141 7.08 11.47 1.08
CA ALA A 141 6.67 11.18 2.45
C ALA A 141 7.51 11.93 3.50
N LEU A 142 8.82 12.06 3.28
CA LEU A 142 9.71 12.83 4.14
C LEU A 142 9.40 14.33 4.09
N GLU A 143 9.13 14.87 2.89
CA GLU A 143 8.72 16.26 2.71
C GLU A 143 7.45 16.58 3.52
N ASP A 144 6.42 15.74 3.41
CA ASP A 144 5.18 15.87 4.16
C ASP A 144 5.44 15.81 5.68
N CYS A 145 6.27 14.86 6.13
CA CYS A 145 6.58 14.72 7.55
C CYS A 145 7.32 15.94 8.11
N LEU A 146 8.33 16.42 7.37
CA LEU A 146 9.15 17.56 7.75
C LEU A 146 8.34 18.86 7.76
N ASN A 147 7.45 19.05 6.79
CA ASN A 147 6.55 20.22 6.72
C ASN A 147 5.53 20.22 7.86
N ALA A 148 5.00 19.05 8.21
CA ALA A 148 4.06 18.90 9.33
C ALA A 148 4.75 18.78 10.70
N SER A 149 6.09 18.74 10.75
CA SER A 149 6.87 18.49 11.97
C SER A 149 6.46 17.22 12.71
N ILE A 150 6.12 16.16 11.96
CA ILE A 150 5.78 14.85 12.51
C ILE A 150 7.00 13.90 12.45
N PRO A 151 7.15 12.98 13.42
CA PRO A 151 8.22 11.99 13.41
C PRO A 151 8.16 11.11 12.17
N VAL A 152 9.33 10.73 11.64
CA VAL A 152 9.43 9.74 10.56
C VAL A 152 9.65 8.37 11.19
N GLU A 153 8.64 7.51 11.08
CA GLU A 153 8.71 6.12 11.52
C GLU A 153 8.99 5.20 10.34
N LEU A 154 9.95 4.30 10.54
CA LEU A 154 10.29 3.20 9.65
C LEU A 154 9.87 1.88 10.31
N PHE A 155 9.10 1.10 9.57
CA PHE A 155 8.61 -0.21 9.98
C PHE A 155 9.34 -1.28 9.18
N PHE A 156 9.89 -2.26 9.90
CA PHE A 156 10.61 -3.39 9.33
C PHE A 156 9.93 -4.70 9.71
N LEU A 157 9.72 -5.55 8.71
CA LEU A 157 9.21 -6.91 8.88
C LEU A 157 10.10 -7.88 8.10
N PRO A 158 10.12 -9.18 8.48
CA PRO A 158 10.74 -10.21 7.65
C PRO A 158 10.22 -10.13 6.21
N PHE A 159 11.15 -10.24 5.25
CA PHE A 159 10.81 -10.18 3.84
C PHE A 159 10.06 -11.44 3.44
N ASP A 160 8.86 -11.25 2.88
CA ASP A 160 8.03 -12.34 2.39
C ASP A 160 7.88 -12.25 0.87
N LYS A 161 8.49 -13.22 0.17
CA LYS A 161 8.42 -13.31 -1.29
C LYS A 161 7.01 -13.55 -1.83
N ARG A 162 6.07 -14.04 -1.02
CA ARG A 162 4.66 -14.24 -1.42
C ARG A 162 3.95 -12.90 -1.64
N MET A 163 4.39 -11.85 -0.95
CA MET A 163 3.88 -10.47 -1.04
C MET A 163 4.32 -9.76 -2.34
N ALA A 164 4.32 -10.48 -3.46
CA ALA A 164 4.56 -9.94 -4.78
C ALA A 164 3.28 -9.26 -5.30
N SER A 165 3.39 -8.06 -5.86
CA SER A 165 2.22 -7.26 -6.25
C SER A 165 1.35 -7.86 -7.36
N GLU A 166 1.84 -8.88 -8.07
CA GLU A 166 1.04 -9.66 -9.03
C GLU A 166 -0.01 -10.54 -8.34
N SER A 167 0.16 -10.81 -7.05
CA SER A 167 -0.79 -11.54 -6.20
C SER A 167 -1.79 -10.61 -5.49
N GLU A 168 -1.61 -9.29 -5.62
CA GLU A 168 -2.37 -8.29 -4.85
C GLU A 168 -3.65 -7.86 -5.58
N PHE A 169 -4.68 -7.55 -4.80
CA PHE A 169 -5.91 -6.91 -5.23
C PHE A 169 -6.16 -5.65 -4.41
N ARG A 170 -6.75 -4.64 -5.04
CA ARG A 170 -7.27 -3.45 -4.37
C ARG A 170 -8.78 -3.56 -4.21
N VAL A 171 -9.23 -3.44 -2.98
CA VAL A 171 -10.64 -3.44 -2.60
C VAL A 171 -11.09 -2.00 -2.38
N PHE A 172 -12.23 -1.63 -2.95
CA PHE A 172 -12.79 -0.28 -2.91
C PHE A 172 -14.06 -0.27 -2.05
N CYS A 173 -14.03 0.52 -0.97
CA CYS A 173 -15.13 0.74 -0.05
C CYS A 173 -15.65 2.18 -0.17
N ARG A 174 -16.91 2.32 -0.57
CA ARG A 174 -17.51 3.65 -0.75
C ARG A 174 -17.62 4.43 0.58
N PRO A 175 -17.71 5.76 0.53
CA PRO A 175 -18.09 6.56 1.69
C PRO A 175 -19.44 6.14 2.28
N GLU A 176 -19.71 6.63 3.49
CA GLU A 176 -20.95 6.50 4.28
C GLU A 176 -21.15 5.13 4.94
N ASP A 177 -21.09 4.05 4.17
CA ASP A 177 -21.34 2.69 4.67
C ASP A 177 -20.11 1.76 4.59
N CYS A 178 -19.00 2.25 4.01
CA CYS A 178 -17.78 1.48 3.77
C CYS A 178 -18.03 0.14 3.05
N ARG A 179 -19.13 0.01 2.31
CA ARG A 179 -19.47 -1.21 1.58
C ARG A 179 -18.51 -1.39 0.40
N ILE A 180 -18.11 -2.64 0.17
CA ILE A 180 -17.27 -2.98 -0.99
C ILE A 180 -18.12 -2.83 -2.25
N THR A 181 -17.62 -2.04 -3.20
CA THR A 181 -18.26 -1.78 -4.49
C THR A 181 -17.42 -2.29 -5.66
N GLY A 182 -16.09 -2.32 -5.49
CA GLY A 182 -15.16 -2.79 -6.50
C GLY A 182 -14.01 -3.58 -5.92
N ILE A 183 -13.49 -4.53 -6.70
CA ILE A 183 -12.21 -5.20 -6.47
C ILE A 183 -11.46 -5.22 -7.79
N SER A 184 -10.19 -4.82 -7.79
CA SER A 184 -9.33 -4.82 -8.98
C SER A 184 -8.06 -5.59 -8.69
N GLN A 185 -7.54 -6.34 -9.65
CA GLN A 185 -6.14 -6.75 -9.59
C GLN A 185 -5.24 -5.50 -9.45
N TYR A 186 -4.18 -5.59 -8.66
CA TYR A 186 -3.32 -4.44 -8.38
C TYR A 186 -2.42 -4.08 -9.58
N CYS A 187 -1.69 -5.08 -10.10
CA CYS A 187 -0.83 -4.95 -11.27
C CYS A 187 -1.66 -4.88 -12.57
N TRP A 188 -2.34 -3.75 -12.78
CA TRP A 188 -3.24 -3.51 -13.90
C TRP A 188 -2.59 -3.71 -15.28
N HIS A 189 -1.30 -3.39 -15.43
CA HIS A 189 -0.56 -3.48 -16.69
C HIS A 189 -0.05 -4.90 -17.02
N LYS A 190 -0.27 -5.88 -16.14
CA LYS A 190 0.11 -7.28 -16.35
C LYS A 190 -1.14 -8.12 -16.50
N ARG A 191 -1.07 -9.19 -17.30
CA ARG A 191 -2.09 -10.23 -17.35
C ARG A 191 -2.37 -10.77 -15.95
N TRP A 192 -3.65 -11.00 -15.64
CA TRP A 192 -4.05 -11.62 -14.38
C TRP A 192 -3.39 -12.98 -14.21
N ARG A 193 -2.84 -13.24 -13.03
CA ARG A 193 -2.10 -14.48 -12.76
C ARG A 193 -2.92 -15.75 -13.04
N HIS A 194 -4.22 -15.71 -12.76
CA HIS A 194 -5.12 -16.86 -12.93
C HIS A 194 -5.83 -16.89 -14.29
N ALA A 195 -5.43 -16.03 -15.24
CA ALA A 195 -6.04 -15.99 -16.56
C ALA A 195 -5.91 -17.30 -17.35
N CYS A 196 -4.96 -18.18 -16.99
CA CYS A 196 -4.81 -19.50 -17.64
C CYS A 196 -5.68 -20.59 -17.01
N PHE A 197 -6.35 -20.32 -15.89
CA PHE A 197 -7.23 -21.30 -15.23
C PHE A 197 -8.58 -21.39 -15.95
N SER A 198 -9.32 -22.48 -15.71
CA SER A 198 -10.68 -22.63 -16.24
C SER A 198 -11.63 -21.57 -15.66
N GLY A 199 -12.75 -21.31 -16.33
CA GLY A 199 -13.75 -20.35 -15.87
C GLY A 199 -14.21 -20.62 -14.43
N ASP A 200 -14.53 -21.88 -14.14
CA ASP A 200 -14.97 -22.30 -12.80
C ASP A 200 -13.90 -22.08 -11.72
N GLU A 201 -12.62 -22.36 -12.02
CA GLU A 201 -11.52 -22.11 -11.10
C GLU A 201 -11.32 -20.61 -10.86
N GLN A 202 -11.39 -19.80 -11.92
CA GLN A 202 -11.34 -18.35 -11.81
C GLN A 202 -12.47 -17.81 -10.93
N ASP A 203 -13.68 -18.32 -11.11
CA ASP A 203 -14.86 -17.88 -10.36
C ASP A 203 -14.77 -18.27 -8.88
N ARG A 204 -14.24 -19.47 -8.56
CA ARG A 204 -13.94 -19.86 -7.17
C ARG A 204 -12.92 -18.93 -6.50
N ILE A 205 -11.88 -18.53 -7.23
CA ILE A 205 -10.88 -17.58 -6.71
C ILE A 205 -11.55 -16.23 -6.42
N ILE A 206 -12.38 -15.74 -7.35
CA ILE A 206 -13.11 -14.47 -7.19
C ILE A 206 -14.04 -14.54 -5.97
N GLU A 207 -14.82 -15.62 -5.84
CA GLU A 207 -15.70 -15.85 -4.69
C GLU A 207 -14.94 -15.82 -3.38
N GLN A 208 -13.78 -16.50 -3.32
CA GLN A 208 -12.95 -16.54 -2.13
C GLN A 208 -12.37 -15.17 -1.79
N VAL A 209 -11.82 -14.45 -2.77
CA VAL A 209 -11.29 -13.08 -2.57
C VAL A 209 -12.40 -12.14 -2.09
N VAL A 210 -13.59 -12.21 -2.67
CA VAL A 210 -14.74 -11.39 -2.26
C VAL A 210 -15.17 -11.72 -0.82
N LEU A 211 -15.25 -13.00 -0.47
CA LEU A 211 -15.64 -13.45 0.86
C LEU A 211 -14.64 -12.96 1.92
N GLU A 212 -13.35 -13.18 1.70
CA GLU A 212 -12.33 -12.80 2.67
C GLU A 212 -12.14 -11.28 2.76
N ALA A 213 -12.26 -10.54 1.65
CA ALA A 213 -12.28 -9.08 1.67
C ALA A 213 -13.42 -8.53 2.55
N GLN A 214 -14.59 -9.19 2.56
CA GLN A 214 -15.69 -8.79 3.44
C GLN A 214 -15.39 -9.06 4.92
N LYS A 215 -14.73 -10.17 5.24
CA LYS A 215 -14.29 -10.47 6.60
C LYS A 215 -13.29 -9.43 7.10
N LEU A 216 -12.27 -9.11 6.30
CA LEU A 216 -11.30 -8.05 6.59
C LEU A 216 -11.99 -6.68 6.78
N ARG A 217 -12.92 -6.32 5.88
CA ARG A 217 -13.71 -5.09 6.02
C ARG A 217 -14.47 -5.04 7.34
N ALA A 218 -15.09 -6.15 7.75
CA ALA A 218 -15.80 -6.22 9.02
C ALA A 218 -14.86 -6.04 10.22
N GLN A 219 -13.66 -6.61 10.17
CA GLN A 219 -12.62 -6.40 11.19
C GLN A 219 -12.15 -4.94 11.24
N ILE A 220 -11.87 -4.33 10.08
CA ILE A 220 -11.52 -2.91 9.98
C ILE A 220 -12.61 -2.05 10.64
N LEU A 221 -13.88 -2.28 10.32
CA LEU A 221 -15.00 -1.53 10.89
C LEU A 221 -15.22 -1.80 12.38
N ALA A 222 -14.89 -2.99 12.89
CA ALA A 222 -14.94 -3.28 14.31
C ALA A 222 -13.92 -2.43 15.11
N ASP A 223 -12.82 -2.04 14.47
CA ASP A 223 -11.82 -1.14 15.05
C ASP A 223 -12.14 0.35 14.90
N VAL A 224 -13.04 0.73 13.99
CA VAL A 224 -13.57 2.09 13.86
C VAL A 224 -14.63 2.32 14.95
N LYS A 225 -14.18 2.76 16.13
CA LYS A 225 -15.03 2.90 17.33
C LYS A 225 -15.77 4.24 17.41
N GLY A 226 -15.54 5.14 16.45
CA GLY A 226 -16.12 6.49 16.40
C GLY A 226 -15.59 7.42 17.49
N LYS A 227 -14.48 7.05 18.14
CA LYS A 227 -13.96 7.72 19.34
C LYS A 227 -13.03 8.87 19.01
N ASP A 228 -12.35 8.81 17.86
CA ASP A 228 -11.44 9.87 17.41
C ASP A 228 -11.88 10.47 16.06
N LYS A 229 -11.24 11.59 15.70
CA LYS A 229 -11.53 12.31 14.44
C LYS A 229 -11.23 11.47 13.20
N THR A 230 -10.26 10.56 13.28
CA THR A 230 -9.84 9.74 12.15
C THR A 230 -10.84 8.62 11.85
N ASP A 231 -11.51 8.07 12.87
CA ASP A 231 -12.64 7.15 12.69
C ASP A 231 -13.76 7.75 11.83
N LYS A 232 -14.14 8.99 12.15
CA LYS A 232 -15.18 9.71 11.39
C LYS A 232 -14.75 9.94 9.94
N LEU A 233 -13.48 10.30 9.73
CA LEU A 233 -12.94 10.51 8.39
C LEU A 233 -12.96 9.24 7.52
N ILE A 234 -12.76 8.04 8.09
CA ILE A 234 -12.89 6.79 7.33
C ILE A 234 -14.30 6.66 6.76
N MET A 235 -15.31 6.90 7.60
CA MET A 235 -16.71 6.80 7.18
C MET A 235 -17.07 7.89 6.17
N GLU A 236 -16.61 9.13 6.37
CA GLU A 236 -16.91 10.27 5.48
C GLU A 236 -16.19 10.18 4.13
N GLN A 237 -14.97 9.65 4.09
CA GLN A 237 -14.14 9.62 2.89
C GLN A 237 -14.21 8.28 2.14
N GLY A 238 -14.70 7.21 2.80
CA GLY A 238 -14.55 5.83 2.33
C GLY A 238 -13.13 5.31 2.55
N MET A 239 -12.84 4.13 2.03
CA MET A 239 -11.50 3.56 2.07
C MET A 239 -11.22 2.68 0.87
N SER A 240 -9.95 2.48 0.57
CA SER A 240 -9.50 1.33 -0.21
C SER A 240 -8.51 0.54 0.63
N PHE A 241 -8.38 -0.74 0.39
CA PHE A 241 -7.37 -1.55 1.05
C PHE A 241 -6.81 -2.59 0.09
N ASP A 242 -5.52 -2.83 0.21
CA ASP A 242 -4.81 -3.79 -0.60
C ASP A 242 -4.73 -5.11 0.14
N ILE A 243 -5.01 -6.20 -0.57
CA ILE A 243 -4.95 -7.57 -0.05
C ILE A 243 -4.06 -8.42 -0.95
N LEU A 244 -3.28 -9.30 -0.34
CA LEU A 244 -2.60 -10.39 -1.03
C LEU A 244 -3.55 -11.59 -1.04
N TYR A 245 -3.77 -12.24 -2.19
CA TYR A 245 -4.37 -13.57 -2.23
C TYR A 245 -3.28 -14.64 -2.13
N ASP A 246 -3.35 -15.48 -1.09
CA ASP A 246 -2.47 -16.64 -0.94
C ASP A 246 -3.13 -17.88 -1.55
N GLU A 247 -2.59 -18.30 -2.69
CA GLU A 247 -3.04 -19.49 -3.42
C GLU A 247 -2.90 -20.79 -2.63
N GLN A 248 -1.91 -20.88 -1.73
CA GLN A 248 -1.65 -22.10 -0.95
C GLN A 248 -2.60 -22.22 0.24
N ALA A 249 -2.82 -21.11 0.95
CA ALA A 249 -3.72 -21.07 2.09
C ALA A 249 -5.20 -20.86 1.69
N HIS A 250 -5.46 -20.51 0.42
CA HIS A 250 -6.76 -20.03 -0.06
C HIS A 250 -7.33 -18.89 0.78
N GLY A 251 -6.45 -18.05 1.33
CA GLY A 251 -6.76 -16.93 2.21
C GLY A 251 -6.40 -15.59 1.58
N VAL A 252 -6.70 -14.51 2.29
CA VAL A 252 -6.18 -13.19 1.96
C VAL A 252 -5.46 -12.57 3.16
N GLU A 253 -4.42 -11.82 2.87
CA GLU A 253 -3.62 -11.10 3.85
C GLU A 253 -3.78 -9.59 3.61
N LEU A 254 -4.02 -8.80 4.66
CA LEU A 254 -4.12 -7.34 4.54
C LEU A 254 -2.72 -6.74 4.33
N VAL A 255 -2.55 -5.93 3.28
CA VAL A 255 -1.28 -5.29 2.94
C VAL A 255 -1.22 -3.87 3.50
N GLU A 256 -2.22 -3.05 3.17
CA GLU A 256 -2.34 -1.67 3.64
C GLU A 256 -3.74 -1.10 3.41
N LEU A 257 -4.06 -0.01 4.12
CA LEU A 257 -5.22 0.83 3.84
C LEU A 257 -4.77 2.06 3.06
N ASN A 258 -5.67 2.57 2.21
CA ASN A 258 -5.42 3.67 1.31
C ASN A 258 -6.65 4.60 1.22
N PRO A 259 -6.43 5.91 1.02
CA PRO A 259 -7.48 6.89 0.79
C PRO A 259 -8.33 6.57 -0.45
N PHE A 260 -9.64 6.79 -0.35
CA PHE A 260 -10.58 6.55 -1.45
C PHE A 260 -10.89 7.83 -2.24
N GLY A 261 -11.06 7.69 -3.55
CA GLY A 261 -11.68 8.70 -4.40
C GLY A 261 -10.75 9.46 -5.33
N ILE A 262 -11.33 10.35 -6.12
CA ILE A 262 -10.68 11.03 -7.24
C ILE A 262 -9.54 11.99 -6.85
N ARG A 263 -9.64 12.61 -5.66
CA ARG A 263 -8.59 13.49 -5.10
C ARG A 263 -7.65 12.74 -4.16
N SER A 264 -7.76 11.41 -4.14
CA SER A 264 -6.83 10.55 -3.41
C SER A 264 -5.53 10.43 -4.19
N PRO A 265 -4.36 10.40 -3.52
CA PRO A 265 -3.10 9.99 -4.14
C PRO A 265 -3.10 8.48 -4.52
N CYS A 266 -4.13 7.73 -4.13
CA CYS A 266 -4.29 6.31 -4.41
C CYS A 266 -4.66 6.06 -5.87
N GLY A 267 -3.89 5.21 -6.55
CA GLY A 267 -4.23 4.71 -7.88
C GLY A 267 -5.54 3.90 -7.89
N SER A 268 -6.26 3.90 -9.01
CA SER A 268 -7.53 3.15 -9.16
C SER A 268 -7.39 1.79 -9.86
N CYS A 269 -6.16 1.36 -10.17
CA CYS A 269 -5.88 0.08 -10.83
C CYS A 269 -6.65 -0.07 -12.15
N LEU A 270 -7.53 -1.08 -12.29
CA LEU A 270 -8.37 -1.29 -13.48
C LEU A 270 -9.68 -0.49 -13.46
N PHE A 271 -9.91 0.30 -12.41
CA PHE A 271 -10.95 1.32 -12.40
C PHE A 271 -10.38 2.68 -12.79
N GLN A 272 -11.27 3.60 -13.12
CA GLN A 272 -10.97 5.01 -13.31
C GLN A 272 -11.95 5.84 -12.48
N TRP A 273 -11.44 6.66 -11.57
CA TRP A 273 -12.24 7.36 -10.54
C TRP A 273 -13.42 8.18 -11.07
N ILE A 274 -13.31 8.74 -12.29
CA ILE A 274 -14.35 9.55 -12.95
C ILE A 274 -15.34 8.64 -13.69
N ARG A 275 -14.82 7.75 -14.56
CA ARG A 275 -15.66 6.92 -15.44
C ARG A 275 -16.46 5.88 -14.67
N ASP A 276 -15.81 5.29 -13.67
CA ASP A 276 -16.40 4.24 -12.87
C ASP A 276 -17.01 4.78 -11.59
N ARG A 277 -17.25 6.10 -11.52
CA ARG A 277 -17.84 6.75 -10.37
C ARG A 277 -19.16 6.11 -9.96
N GLU A 278 -20.04 5.81 -10.92
CA GLU A 278 -21.31 5.14 -10.66
C GLU A 278 -21.15 3.75 -10.04
N VAL A 279 -20.04 3.06 -10.33
CA VAL A 279 -19.72 1.74 -9.78
C VAL A 279 -19.08 1.91 -8.40
N LEU A 280 -17.98 2.67 -8.32
CA LEU A 280 -17.18 2.80 -7.10
C LEU A 280 -17.93 3.50 -5.96
N TYR A 281 -18.76 4.51 -6.27
CA TYR A 281 -19.61 5.18 -5.28
C TYR A 281 -21.00 4.53 -5.18
N ASP A 282 -21.31 3.53 -6.00
CA ASP A 282 -22.61 2.85 -6.10
C ASP A 282 -23.80 3.82 -6.13
N GLU A 283 -23.78 4.75 -7.08
CA GLU A 283 -24.76 5.84 -7.19
C GLU A 283 -26.16 5.36 -7.60
N ARG A 284 -26.26 4.11 -8.04
CA ARG A 284 -27.53 3.45 -8.41
C ARG A 284 -27.97 2.37 -7.42
N ASP A 285 -27.34 2.30 -6.24
CA ASP A 285 -27.57 1.28 -5.20
C ASP A 285 -27.69 -0.15 -5.77
N LYS A 286 -26.76 -0.53 -6.65
CA LYS A 286 -26.77 -1.82 -7.35
C LYS A 286 -26.55 -2.98 -6.39
N ARG A 287 -25.84 -2.75 -5.28
CA ARG A 287 -25.48 -3.78 -4.29
C ARG A 287 -24.75 -4.99 -4.85
N THR A 288 -24.04 -4.79 -5.96
CA THR A 288 -23.16 -5.77 -6.61
C THR A 288 -21.71 -5.32 -6.50
N ILE A 289 -20.81 -6.25 -6.23
CA ILE A 289 -19.36 -6.00 -6.28
C ILE A 289 -18.89 -6.18 -7.72
N GLU A 290 -18.26 -5.17 -8.30
CA GLU A 290 -17.61 -5.31 -9.61
C GLU A 290 -16.16 -5.77 -9.43
N TYR A 291 -15.81 -6.91 -10.03
CA TYR A 291 -14.47 -7.49 -9.99
C TYR A 291 -13.78 -7.31 -11.33
N ARG A 292 -12.60 -6.66 -11.36
CA ARG A 292 -11.86 -6.36 -12.59
C ARG A 292 -10.50 -7.03 -12.62
N VAL A 293 -10.23 -7.70 -13.74
CA VAL A 293 -8.96 -8.34 -14.10
C VAL A 293 -8.60 -8.03 -15.55
N SER A 294 -7.32 -8.15 -15.91
CA SER A 294 -6.87 -8.04 -17.31
C SER A 294 -6.36 -9.37 -17.84
N TRP A 295 -6.35 -9.51 -19.16
CA TRP A 295 -5.86 -10.69 -19.87
C TRP A 295 -4.55 -10.44 -20.60
#